data_AF-A0A182WKB9-F1
#
_entry.id   AF-A0A182WKB9-F1
#
_cell.length_a   1.000
_cell.length_b   1.000
_cell.length_c   1.000
_cell.angle_alpha   90.00
_cell.angle_beta   90.00
_cell.angle_gamma   90.00
#
_symmetry.space_group_name_H-M   'P 1'
#
loop_
_entity.id
_entity.type
_entity.pdbx_description
1 polymer ?
#
loop_
_entity_poly.entity_id
_entity_poly.type
_entity_poly.pdbx_seq_one_letter_code
_entity_poly.pdbx_strand_id
1 'polypeptide(L)'
;MDFLQQMNLTDFTIYELFNVKGVEEHIDAYPLMASPVPSSIVIAIYLYFIYKYGPSYMEYRKPYNLRWIIAGYNIFQVVACGFLVFNYIKVGFEFNFIGRCTPKLPVTEYEHGLDAVYYGWLAMCLRMIEFIETVFFVLRKKQNQVSTLHVYHHISTFLIVWWSLKLSLSYQEMSIMVLNSIVHMIMYSYYFLSSFKPCQPFTNRIKPIITIIQLAQLVTMLIHVYAALQPSCAANKTIYTLHAINLVILISLFTNFYIQTYVRKARKLKQK
;
A
#
# COMPACT_ATOMS: atom_id res chain seq x y z
N MET A 1 -12.10 24.13 14.25
CA MET A 1 -13.03 23.01 14.00
C MET A 1 -14.02 23.36 12.89
N ASP A 2 -13.70 24.24 11.93
CA ASP A 2 -14.66 24.68 10.90
C ASP A 2 -14.09 24.89 9.49
N PHE A 3 -12.88 24.40 9.17
CA PHE A 3 -12.35 24.57 7.80
C PHE A 3 -12.90 23.51 6.82
N LEU A 4 -13.30 22.34 7.32
CA LEU A 4 -13.71 21.20 6.48
C LEU A 4 -15.24 21.00 6.42
N GLN A 5 -16.01 21.68 7.27
CA GLN A 5 -17.47 21.58 7.27
C GLN A 5 -18.13 22.52 6.24
N GLN A 6 -17.34 23.35 5.55
CA GLN A 6 -17.75 24.22 4.44
C GLN A 6 -17.37 23.68 3.05
N MET A 7 -16.78 22.50 2.93
CA MET A 7 -16.45 21.93 1.61
C MET A 7 -17.70 21.36 0.92
N ASN A 8 -18.46 22.22 0.25
CA ASN A 8 -19.37 21.79 -0.80
C ASN A 8 -18.55 21.13 -1.92
N LEU A 9 -18.81 19.85 -2.21
CA LEU A 9 -18.17 19.06 -3.28
C LEU A 9 -18.37 19.64 -4.69
N THR A 10 -19.14 20.71 -4.84
CA THR A 10 -19.45 21.38 -6.12
C THR A 10 -18.51 22.53 -6.48
N ASP A 11 -17.72 23.06 -5.53
CA ASP A 11 -16.83 24.22 -5.75
C ASP A 11 -15.33 23.88 -5.68
N PHE A 12 -14.97 22.59 -5.63
CA PHE A 12 -13.55 22.21 -5.63
C PHE A 12 -12.94 22.44 -7.01
N THR A 13 -12.25 23.57 -7.16
CA THR A 13 -11.65 23.94 -8.45
C THR A 13 -10.41 23.09 -8.74
N ILE A 14 -10.07 22.92 -10.01
CA ILE A 14 -8.80 22.30 -10.43
C ILE A 14 -7.60 23.00 -9.78
N TYR A 15 -7.70 24.32 -9.58
CA TYR A 15 -6.69 25.12 -8.92
C TYR A 15 -6.50 24.71 -7.44
N GLU A 16 -7.58 24.47 -6.71
CA GLU A 16 -7.53 23.99 -5.32
C GLU A 16 -6.99 22.57 -5.21
N LEU A 17 -7.27 21.70 -6.18
CA LEU A 17 -6.68 20.36 -6.24
C LEU A 17 -5.16 20.42 -6.34
N PHE A 18 -4.63 21.30 -7.19
CA PHE A 18 -3.19 21.43 -7.39
C PHE A 18 -2.47 22.17 -6.26
N ASN A 19 -3.18 22.99 -5.48
CA ASN A 19 -2.62 23.79 -4.39
C ASN A 19 -3.07 23.33 -3.01
N VAL A 20 -3.52 22.08 -2.89
CA VAL A 20 -3.95 21.51 -1.62
C VAL A 20 -2.78 21.55 -0.63
N LYS A 21 -3.01 22.17 0.54
CA LYS A 21 -2.02 22.25 1.62
C LYS A 21 -2.15 21.06 2.55
N GLY A 22 -1.02 20.64 3.10
CA GLY A 22 -0.98 19.61 4.13
C GLY A 22 -1.66 20.07 5.42
N VAL A 23 -2.18 19.10 6.20
CA VAL A 23 -2.66 19.37 7.57
C VAL A 23 -1.51 19.78 8.49
N GLU A 24 -0.31 19.26 8.23
CA GLU A 24 0.93 19.62 8.93
C GLU A 24 1.82 20.46 8.03
N GLU A 25 2.28 21.63 8.48
CA GLU A 25 3.09 22.55 7.66
C GLU A 25 4.36 21.89 7.10
N HIS A 26 4.96 20.98 7.88
CA HIS A 26 6.18 20.28 7.50
C HIS A 26 5.99 19.24 6.40
N ILE A 27 4.77 18.74 6.16
CA ILE A 27 4.58 17.68 5.16
C ILE A 27 4.85 18.19 3.74
N ASP A 28 4.53 19.46 3.48
CA ASP A 28 4.63 20.06 2.14
C ASP A 28 6.08 20.26 1.70
N ALA A 29 7.01 20.30 2.67
CA ALA A 29 8.45 20.42 2.41
C ALA A 29 9.08 19.11 1.92
N TYR A 30 8.42 17.97 2.15
CA TYR A 30 8.96 16.68 1.75
C TYR A 30 8.84 16.45 0.23
N PRO A 31 9.81 15.75 -0.39
CA PRO A 31 9.74 15.41 -1.81
C PRO A 31 8.43 14.69 -2.16
N LEU A 32 7.83 15.07 -3.30
CA LEU A 32 6.54 14.57 -3.81
C LEU A 32 5.30 15.00 -3.02
N MET A 33 5.41 15.74 -1.92
CA MET A 33 4.27 16.14 -1.09
C MET A 33 3.79 17.58 -1.33
N ALA A 34 4.57 18.42 -2.02
CA ALA A 34 4.20 19.81 -2.29
C ALA A 34 2.86 19.96 -3.03
N SER A 35 2.58 19.09 -4.01
CA SER A 35 1.32 19.04 -4.76
C SER A 35 1.07 17.60 -5.26
N PRO A 36 -0.13 17.24 -5.74
CA PRO A 36 -0.35 15.90 -6.30
C PRO A 36 0.36 15.68 -7.65
N VAL A 37 0.82 16.75 -8.31
CA VAL A 37 1.38 16.71 -9.67
C VAL A 37 2.59 15.76 -9.81
N PRO A 38 3.63 15.83 -8.95
CA PRO A 38 4.79 14.95 -9.08
C PRO A 38 4.39 13.47 -8.94
N SER A 39 3.51 13.15 -7.98
CA SER A 39 2.99 11.79 -7.78
C SER A 39 2.21 11.30 -9.00
N SER A 40 1.37 12.15 -9.61
CA SER A 40 0.66 11.81 -10.84
C SER A 40 1.60 11.56 -12.02
N ILE A 41 2.67 12.34 -12.16
CA ILE A 41 3.69 12.15 -13.20
C ILE A 41 4.39 10.79 -13.01
N VAL A 42 4.78 10.45 -11.78
CA VAL A 42 5.38 9.14 -11.47
C VAL A 42 4.46 8.00 -11.87
N ILE A 43 3.16 8.08 -11.54
CA ILE A 43 2.16 7.07 -11.93
C ILE A 43 2.02 6.99 -13.47
N ALA A 44 2.02 8.12 -14.17
CA ALA A 44 1.94 8.15 -15.63
C ALA A 44 3.16 7.49 -16.29
N ILE A 45 4.36 7.80 -15.82
CA ILE A 45 5.61 7.18 -16.29
C ILE A 45 5.58 5.68 -16.02
N TYR A 46 5.16 5.30 -14.81
CA TYR A 46 5.00 3.90 -14.42
C TYR A 46 4.06 3.14 -15.36
N LEU A 47 2.84 3.66 -15.59
CA LEU A 47 1.85 3.05 -16.48
C LEU A 47 2.36 2.95 -17.92
N TYR A 48 2.97 4.01 -18.42
CA TYR A 48 3.60 4.01 -19.75
C TYR A 48 4.67 2.93 -19.87
N PHE A 49 5.52 2.79 -18.85
CA PHE A 49 6.55 1.76 -18.82
C PHE A 49 5.96 0.35 -18.86
N ILE A 50 5.01 0.03 -17.97
CA ILE A 50 4.54 -1.36 -17.81
C ILE A 50 3.65 -1.85 -18.95
N TYR A 51 2.93 -0.93 -19.63
CA TYR A 51 1.99 -1.28 -20.70
C TYR A 51 2.54 -1.07 -22.10
N LYS A 52 3.46 -0.12 -22.31
CA LYS A 52 3.92 0.26 -23.66
C LYS A 52 5.42 0.08 -23.83
N TYR A 53 6.22 0.89 -23.13
CA TYR A 53 7.66 0.94 -23.39
C TYR A 53 8.39 -0.36 -23.01
N GLY A 54 8.18 -0.86 -21.79
CA GLY A 54 8.86 -2.05 -21.28
C GLY A 54 8.55 -3.32 -22.08
N PRO A 55 7.28 -3.65 -22.38
CA PRO A 55 6.94 -4.80 -23.23
C PRO A 55 7.55 -4.71 -24.64
N SER A 56 7.49 -3.53 -25.29
CA SER A 56 8.09 -3.31 -26.61
C SER A 56 9.62 -3.45 -26.57
N TYR A 57 10.27 -2.86 -25.56
CA TYR A 57 11.72 -2.99 -25.35
C TYR A 57 12.15 -4.44 -25.15
N MET A 58 11.32 -5.24 -24.48
CA MET A 58 11.60 -6.64 -24.20
C MET A 58 11.24 -7.58 -25.34
N GLU A 59 10.47 -7.17 -26.36
CA GLU A 59 9.93 -8.03 -27.43
C GLU A 59 11.01 -8.93 -28.03
N TYR A 60 12.11 -8.35 -28.49
CA TYR A 60 13.23 -9.04 -29.14
C TYR A 60 14.36 -9.48 -28.17
N ARG A 61 14.17 -9.31 -26.86
CA ARG A 61 15.18 -9.64 -25.84
C ARG A 61 14.84 -10.93 -25.09
N LYS A 62 15.87 -11.63 -24.61
CA LYS A 62 15.68 -12.75 -23.68
C LYS A 62 15.27 -12.20 -22.30
N PRO A 63 14.44 -12.92 -21.52
CA PRO A 63 14.06 -12.49 -20.18
C PRO A 63 15.29 -12.36 -19.29
N TYR A 64 15.40 -11.26 -18.54
CA TYR A 64 16.56 -11.02 -17.69
C TYR A 64 16.59 -11.94 -16.47
N ASN A 65 17.79 -12.38 -16.10
CA ASN A 65 18.02 -13.11 -14.86
C ASN A 65 18.25 -12.11 -13.71
N LEU A 66 17.16 -11.64 -13.12
CA LEU A 66 17.17 -10.67 -12.03
C LEU A 66 17.11 -11.32 -10.63
N ARG A 67 17.45 -12.61 -10.51
CA ARG A 67 17.24 -13.38 -9.27
C ARG A 67 17.83 -12.70 -8.04
N TRP A 68 19.10 -12.30 -8.09
CA TRP A 68 19.79 -11.69 -6.95
C TRP A 68 19.34 -10.26 -6.66
N ILE A 69 18.97 -9.52 -7.70
CA ILE A 69 18.39 -8.17 -7.56
C ILE A 69 17.04 -8.27 -6.84
N ILE A 70 16.17 -9.20 -7.26
CA ILE A 70 14.87 -9.43 -6.63
C ILE A 70 15.04 -9.95 -5.20
N ALA A 71 16.03 -10.82 -4.95
CA ALA A 71 16.32 -11.30 -3.60
C ALA A 71 16.75 -10.14 -2.67
N GLY A 72 17.66 -9.26 -3.12
CA GLY A 72 18.06 -8.06 -2.38
C GLY A 72 16.90 -7.09 -2.15
N TYR A 73 16.07 -6.86 -3.18
CA TYR A 73 14.86 -6.06 -3.09
C TYR A 73 13.88 -6.59 -2.03
N ASN A 74 13.63 -7.91 -2.01
CA ASN A 74 12.73 -8.51 -1.03
C ASN A 74 13.28 -8.38 0.40
N ILE A 75 14.60 -8.52 0.61
CA ILE A 75 15.23 -8.26 1.92
C ILE A 75 15.05 -6.81 2.32
N PHE A 76 15.34 -5.87 1.41
CA PHE A 76 15.12 -4.45 1.64
C PHE A 76 13.68 -4.16 2.09
N GLN A 77 12.70 -4.73 1.40
CA GLN A 77 11.28 -4.55 1.75
C GLN A 77 10.95 -5.08 3.16
N VAL A 78 11.45 -6.27 3.52
CA VAL A 78 11.28 -6.81 4.90
C VAL A 78 11.88 -5.87 5.94
N VAL A 79 13.10 -5.39 5.72
CA VAL A 79 13.80 -4.48 6.64
C VAL A 79 13.09 -3.13 6.74
N ALA A 80 12.69 -2.55 5.61
CA ALA A 80 12.00 -1.27 5.55
C ALA A 80 10.63 -1.32 6.25
N CYS A 81 9.84 -2.38 6.02
CA CYS A 81 8.59 -2.59 6.74
C CYS A 81 8.82 -2.77 8.25
N GLY A 82 9.83 -3.54 8.64
CA GLY A 82 10.20 -3.73 10.06
C GLY A 82 10.62 -2.42 10.71
N PHE A 83 11.41 -1.59 10.01
CA PHE A 83 11.80 -0.26 10.45
C PHE A 83 10.59 0.64 10.66
N LEU A 84 9.62 0.66 9.73
CA LEU A 84 8.40 1.45 9.88
C LEU A 84 7.58 1.00 11.09
N VAL A 85 7.37 -0.32 11.26
CA VAL A 85 6.62 -0.86 12.41
C VAL A 85 7.28 -0.47 13.73
N PHE A 86 8.60 -0.65 13.83
CA PHE A 86 9.36 -0.32 15.03
C PHE A 86 9.28 1.16 15.38
N ASN A 87 9.43 2.05 14.38
CA ASN A 87 9.38 3.48 14.63
C ASN A 87 7.95 3.99 14.90
N TYR A 88 6.92 3.39 14.30
CA TYR A 88 5.54 3.71 14.67
C TYR A 88 5.25 3.38 16.13
N ILE A 89 5.74 2.24 16.63
CA ILE A 89 5.62 1.89 18.05
C ILE A 89 6.34 2.92 18.93
N LYS A 90 7.53 3.38 18.52
CA LYS A 90 8.27 4.42 19.26
C LYS A 90 7.54 5.76 19.36
N VAL A 91 6.80 6.15 18.32
CA VAL A 91 6.02 7.40 18.34
C VAL A 91 4.61 7.22 18.94
N GLY A 92 4.38 6.13 19.68
CA GLY A 92 3.17 5.93 20.47
C GLY A 92 2.07 5.08 19.81
N PHE A 93 2.35 4.38 18.70
CA PHE A 93 1.41 3.39 18.19
C PHE A 93 1.27 2.20 19.16
N GLU A 94 0.03 1.85 19.49
CA GLU A 94 -0.31 0.67 20.26
C GLU A 94 -1.19 -0.31 19.46
N PHE A 95 -0.94 -1.61 19.60
CA PHE A 95 -1.73 -2.63 18.90
C PHE A 95 -3.22 -2.65 19.31
N ASN A 96 -3.56 -2.15 20.49
CA ASN A 96 -4.95 -2.03 20.95
C ASN A 96 -5.78 -1.01 20.15
N PHE A 97 -5.14 -0.18 19.32
CA PHE A 97 -5.77 0.79 18.41
C PHE A 97 -6.45 0.10 17.23
N ILE A 98 -5.99 -1.10 16.85
CA ILE A 98 -6.54 -1.85 15.73
C ILE A 98 -8.01 -2.21 16.00
N GLY A 99 -8.89 -1.92 15.04
CA GLY A 99 -10.33 -2.13 15.17
C GLY A 99 -11.07 -1.12 16.08
N ARG A 100 -10.41 -0.08 16.59
CA ARG A 100 -11.01 0.93 17.46
C ARG A 100 -10.83 2.33 16.89
N CYS A 101 -11.59 3.29 17.42
CA CYS A 101 -11.28 4.71 17.21
C CYS A 101 -10.08 5.08 18.07
N THR A 102 -9.05 5.66 17.47
CA THR A 102 -7.83 6.03 18.19
C THR A 102 -7.95 7.40 18.85
N PRO A 103 -7.16 7.66 19.92
CA PRO A 103 -6.98 9.03 20.40
C PRO A 103 -6.37 9.90 19.30
N LYS A 104 -6.46 11.23 19.48
CA LYS A 104 -5.73 12.17 18.63
C LYS A 104 -4.23 11.98 18.84
N LEU A 105 -3.46 12.03 17.75
CA LEU A 105 -2.01 12.08 17.82
C LEU A 105 -1.62 13.43 18.46
N PRO A 106 -0.88 13.46 19.58
CA PRO A 106 -0.42 14.71 20.17
C PRO A 106 0.73 15.26 19.32
N VAL A 107 0.41 16.11 18.34
CA VAL A 107 1.43 16.71 17.45
C VAL A 107 2.18 17.87 18.13
N THR A 108 1.78 18.26 19.35
CA THR A 108 2.18 19.55 19.97
C THR A 108 3.35 19.51 20.94
N GLU A 109 4.14 18.43 21.05
CA GLU A 109 5.41 18.47 21.79
C GLU A 109 6.54 17.88 20.94
N TYR A 110 7.60 18.68 20.83
CA TYR A 110 8.67 18.74 19.82
C TYR A 110 9.41 17.44 19.44
N GLU A 111 9.06 16.28 19.99
CA GLU A 111 9.86 15.05 19.85
C GLU A 111 9.16 13.92 19.06
N HIS A 112 7.82 13.84 19.03
CA HIS A 112 7.12 12.69 18.41
C HIS A 112 6.26 13.04 17.18
N GLY A 113 5.76 14.28 17.07
CA GLY A 113 4.91 14.71 15.95
C GLY A 113 5.66 14.78 14.61
N LEU A 114 6.85 15.39 14.61
CA LEU A 114 7.69 15.51 13.40
C LEU A 114 8.19 14.14 12.91
N ASP A 115 8.53 13.27 13.85
CA ASP A 115 8.92 11.89 13.59
C ASP A 115 7.77 11.11 12.93
N ALA A 116 6.54 11.26 13.42
CA ALA A 116 5.36 10.65 12.81
C ALA A 116 5.14 11.09 11.35
N VAL A 117 5.30 12.39 11.05
CA VAL A 117 5.25 12.93 9.67
C VAL A 117 6.33 12.30 8.81
N TYR A 118 7.57 12.25 9.31
CA TYR A 118 8.71 11.67 8.60
C TYR A 118 8.52 10.19 8.29
N TYR A 119 8.10 9.38 9.27
CA TYR A 119 7.82 7.96 9.06
C TYR A 119 6.62 7.74 8.14
N GLY A 120 5.61 8.61 8.18
CA GLY A 120 4.53 8.67 7.20
C GLY A 120 5.04 8.89 5.77
N TRP A 121 5.96 9.83 5.59
CA TRP A 121 6.60 10.10 4.30
C TRP A 121 7.45 8.91 3.81
N LEU A 122 8.26 8.31 4.69
CA LEU A 122 8.99 7.08 4.36
C LEU A 122 8.05 5.93 3.98
N ALA A 123 6.91 5.82 4.65
CA ALA A 123 5.90 4.84 4.31
C ALA A 123 5.33 5.07 2.91
N MET A 124 5.05 6.32 2.53
CA MET A 124 4.64 6.69 1.17
C MET A 124 5.73 6.34 0.14
N CYS A 125 6.99 6.69 0.41
CA CYS A 125 8.11 6.35 -0.46
C CYS A 125 8.25 4.84 -0.65
N LEU A 126 8.04 4.04 0.41
CA LEU A 126 8.08 2.58 0.30
C LEU A 126 7.04 2.04 -0.68
N ARG A 127 5.81 2.59 -0.68
CA ARG A 127 4.75 2.19 -1.61
C ARG A 127 5.07 2.60 -3.05
N MET A 128 5.74 3.73 -3.23
CA MET A 128 6.26 4.10 -4.54
C MET A 128 7.34 3.13 -5.03
N ILE A 129 8.25 2.70 -4.14
CA ILE A 129 9.29 1.70 -4.47
C ILE A 129 8.68 0.37 -4.89
N GLU A 130 7.51 0.00 -4.36
CA GLU A 130 6.79 -1.22 -4.76
C GLU A 130 6.39 -1.23 -6.24
N PHE A 131 6.34 -0.09 -6.94
CA PHE A 131 6.13 -0.05 -8.39
C PHE A 131 7.24 -0.78 -9.17
N ILE A 132 8.44 -0.91 -8.59
CA ILE A 132 9.55 -1.64 -9.22
C ILE A 132 9.21 -3.14 -9.40
N GLU A 133 8.26 -3.70 -8.65
CA GLU A 133 7.86 -5.10 -8.80
C GLU A 133 7.32 -5.43 -10.19
N THR A 134 6.42 -4.60 -10.72
CA THR A 134 5.90 -4.81 -12.08
C THR A 134 6.98 -4.56 -13.11
N VAL A 135 7.92 -3.64 -12.86
CA VAL A 135 9.11 -3.48 -13.70
C VAL A 135 9.89 -4.79 -13.78
N PHE A 136 10.09 -5.48 -12.64
CA PHE A 136 10.71 -6.82 -12.64
C PHE A 136 9.87 -7.85 -13.41
N PHE A 137 8.55 -7.81 -13.35
CA PHE A 137 7.70 -8.72 -14.14
C PHE A 137 7.89 -8.49 -15.64
N VAL A 138 7.89 -7.25 -16.09
CA VAL A 138 8.08 -6.89 -17.50
C VAL A 138 9.46 -7.32 -17.99
N LEU A 139 10.53 -6.99 -17.25
CA LEU A 139 11.91 -7.36 -17.61
C LEU A 139 12.18 -8.87 -17.59
N ARG A 140 11.36 -9.65 -16.87
CA ARG A 140 11.42 -11.13 -16.85
C ARG A 140 10.46 -11.79 -17.84
N LYS A 141 9.78 -11.01 -18.69
CA LYS A 141 8.71 -11.47 -19.59
C LYS A 141 7.62 -12.26 -18.86
N LYS A 142 7.20 -11.78 -17.70
CA LYS A 142 6.12 -12.34 -16.87
C LYS A 142 4.89 -11.44 -16.92
N GLN A 143 4.42 -11.09 -18.12
CA GLN A 143 3.28 -10.18 -18.30
C GLN A 143 1.98 -10.71 -17.67
N ASN A 144 1.85 -12.02 -17.53
CA ASN A 144 0.75 -12.65 -16.79
C ASN A 144 0.71 -12.28 -15.29
N GLN A 145 1.80 -11.73 -14.74
CA GLN A 145 1.87 -11.20 -13.37
C GLN A 145 1.50 -9.72 -13.29
N VAL A 146 1.53 -8.99 -14.42
CA VAL A 146 1.03 -7.61 -14.54
C VAL A 146 -0.50 -7.63 -14.65
N SER A 147 -1.13 -8.13 -13.60
CA SER A 147 -2.59 -8.29 -13.52
C SER A 147 -3.27 -6.98 -13.14
N THR A 148 -4.55 -6.84 -13.49
CA THR A 148 -5.39 -5.72 -13.05
C THR A 148 -5.38 -5.57 -11.54
N LEU A 149 -5.47 -6.69 -10.79
CA LEU A 149 -5.42 -6.67 -9.32
C LEU A 149 -4.13 -6.02 -8.82
N HIS A 150 -2.99 -6.42 -9.35
CA HIS A 150 -1.69 -5.94 -8.89
C HIS A 150 -1.48 -4.47 -9.25
N VAL A 151 -1.75 -4.06 -10.49
CA VAL A 151 -1.60 -2.66 -10.92
C VAL A 151 -2.57 -1.74 -10.18
N TYR A 152 -3.85 -2.14 -10.05
CA TYR A 152 -4.85 -1.40 -9.28
C TYR A 152 -4.40 -1.24 -7.82
N HIS A 153 -3.97 -2.32 -7.18
CA HIS A 153 -3.51 -2.30 -5.79
C HIS A 153 -2.36 -1.32 -5.57
N HIS A 154 -1.28 -1.39 -6.36
CA HIS A 154 -0.13 -0.52 -6.16
C HIS A 154 -0.48 0.96 -6.36
N ILE A 155 -1.24 1.28 -7.41
CA ILE A 155 -1.61 2.68 -7.67
C ILE A 155 -2.58 3.20 -6.61
N SER A 156 -3.62 2.43 -6.27
CA SER A 156 -4.65 2.90 -5.34
C SER A 156 -4.11 3.04 -3.92
N THR A 157 -3.28 2.10 -3.44
CA THR A 157 -2.70 2.21 -2.09
C THR A 157 -1.70 3.35 -1.99
N PHE A 158 -0.88 3.58 -3.02
CA PHE A 158 0.03 4.73 -3.06
C PHE A 158 -0.73 6.05 -3.01
N LEU A 159 -1.78 6.21 -3.83
CA LEU A 159 -2.60 7.43 -3.84
C LEU A 159 -3.31 7.66 -2.51
N ILE A 160 -3.88 6.60 -1.92
CA ILE A 160 -4.56 6.70 -0.63
C ILE A 160 -3.58 7.09 0.47
N VAL A 161 -2.39 6.50 0.52
CA VAL A 161 -1.36 6.88 1.50
C VAL A 161 -0.91 8.33 1.30
N TRP A 162 -0.75 8.76 0.04
CA TRP A 162 -0.40 10.15 -0.27
C TRP A 162 -1.47 11.13 0.23
N TRP A 163 -2.74 10.88 -0.06
CA TRP A 163 -3.87 11.71 0.39
C TRP A 163 -4.09 11.65 1.89
N SER A 164 -3.95 10.47 2.51
CA SER A 164 -3.96 10.33 3.97
C SER A 164 -2.86 11.19 4.58
N LEU A 165 -1.61 11.04 4.16
CA LEU A 165 -0.50 11.82 4.72
C LEU A 165 -0.68 13.34 4.53
N LYS A 166 -1.28 13.75 3.40
CA LYS A 166 -1.59 15.15 3.12
C LYS A 166 -2.75 15.69 3.99
N LEU A 167 -3.82 14.92 4.19
CA LEU A 167 -5.10 15.39 4.74
C LEU A 167 -5.47 14.81 6.12
N SER A 168 -4.67 13.89 6.65
CA SER A 168 -4.97 13.07 7.84
C SER A 168 -3.69 12.47 8.43
N LEU A 169 -3.18 13.07 9.51
CA LEU A 169 -2.13 12.44 10.32
C LEU A 169 -2.72 11.97 11.65
N SER A 170 -2.77 10.67 11.88
CA SER A 170 -3.34 10.10 13.10
C SER A 170 -2.86 8.67 13.37
N TYR A 171 -3.03 8.22 14.62
CA TYR A 171 -2.82 6.81 14.99
C TYR A 171 -3.73 5.84 14.22
N GLN A 172 -4.88 6.32 13.73
CA GLN A 172 -5.77 5.56 12.88
C GLN A 172 -5.10 5.22 11.53
N GLU A 173 -4.34 6.14 10.93
CA GLU A 173 -3.59 5.86 9.70
C GLU A 173 -2.38 4.97 9.96
N MET A 174 -1.68 5.20 11.08
CA MET A 174 -0.57 4.34 11.52
C MET A 174 -1.01 2.90 11.71
N SER A 175 -2.22 2.67 12.23
CA SER A 175 -2.78 1.32 12.43
C SER A 175 -2.91 0.56 11.11
N ILE A 176 -3.42 1.21 10.05
CA ILE A 176 -3.48 0.63 8.70
C ILE A 176 -2.05 0.37 8.20
N MET A 177 -1.15 1.33 8.40
CA MET A 177 0.22 1.22 7.92
C MET A 177 1.00 0.07 8.58
N VAL A 178 0.85 -0.10 9.89
CA VAL A 178 1.48 -1.17 10.67
C VAL A 178 0.93 -2.53 10.24
N LEU A 179 -0.39 -2.68 10.14
CA LEU A 179 -1.01 -3.93 9.68
C LEU A 179 -0.53 -4.31 8.27
N ASN A 180 -0.48 -3.33 7.35
CA ASN A 180 0.02 -3.56 5.99
C ASN A 180 1.48 -4.01 6.01
N SER A 181 2.31 -3.29 6.76
CA SER A 181 3.75 -3.52 6.82
C SER A 181 4.08 -4.89 7.43
N ILE A 182 3.35 -5.34 8.46
CA ILE A 182 3.52 -6.68 9.04
C ILE A 182 3.21 -7.77 7.99
N VAL A 183 2.12 -7.64 7.23
CA VAL A 183 1.81 -8.62 6.18
C VAL A 183 2.78 -8.53 5.01
N HIS A 184 3.26 -7.34 4.66
CA HIS A 184 4.31 -7.18 3.66
C HIS A 184 5.62 -7.84 4.11
N MET A 185 6.02 -7.75 5.38
CA MET A 185 7.19 -8.51 5.88
C MET A 185 7.02 -10.02 5.63
N ILE A 186 5.83 -10.57 5.88
CA ILE A 186 5.53 -12.00 5.64
C ILE A 186 5.57 -12.31 4.13
N MET A 187 4.91 -11.49 3.31
CA MET A 187 4.84 -11.67 1.85
C MET A 187 6.22 -11.58 1.20
N TYR A 188 7.03 -10.59 1.58
CA TYR A 188 8.37 -10.39 1.05
C TYR A 188 9.36 -11.44 1.51
N SER A 189 9.25 -11.91 2.75
CA SER A 189 10.00 -13.09 3.22
C SER A 189 9.65 -14.32 2.38
N TYR A 190 8.37 -14.52 2.08
CA TYR A 190 7.92 -15.58 1.17
C TYR A 190 8.52 -15.43 -0.24
N TYR A 191 8.50 -14.22 -0.83
CA TYR A 191 9.06 -13.99 -2.17
C TYR A 191 10.59 -14.18 -2.21
N PHE A 192 11.29 -13.73 -1.17
CA PHE A 192 12.71 -13.98 -1.00
C PHE A 192 13.00 -15.48 -1.03
N LEU A 193 12.33 -16.26 -0.16
CA LEU A 193 12.51 -17.71 -0.12
C LEU A 193 12.15 -18.39 -1.44
N SER A 194 11.07 -17.94 -2.11
CA SER A 194 10.61 -18.52 -3.39
C SER A 194 11.62 -18.35 -4.53
N SER A 195 12.56 -17.41 -4.38
CA SER A 195 13.65 -17.17 -5.32
C SER A 195 14.75 -18.24 -5.28
N PHE A 196 14.75 -19.12 -4.27
CA PHE A 196 15.70 -20.22 -4.13
C PHE A 196 15.05 -21.56 -4.49
N LYS A 197 15.59 -22.25 -5.50
CA LYS A 197 15.07 -23.56 -5.95
C LYS A 197 14.86 -24.58 -4.82
N PRO A 198 15.78 -24.74 -3.84
CA PRO A 198 15.58 -25.68 -2.73
C PRO A 198 14.37 -25.35 -1.85
N CYS A 199 13.98 -24.07 -1.76
CA CYS A 199 12.85 -23.63 -0.96
C CYS A 199 11.51 -23.74 -1.70
N GLN A 200 11.52 -23.91 -3.03
CA GLN A 200 10.30 -23.90 -3.85
C GLN A 200 9.26 -24.97 -3.47
N PRO A 201 9.62 -26.22 -3.13
CA PRO A 201 8.65 -27.22 -2.67
C PRO A 201 7.88 -26.74 -1.43
N PHE A 202 8.57 -26.11 -0.48
CA PHE A 202 7.96 -25.53 0.71
C PHE A 202 7.10 -24.31 0.37
N THR A 203 7.65 -23.33 -0.36
CA THR A 203 6.92 -22.10 -0.69
C THR A 203 5.67 -22.39 -1.51
N ASN A 204 5.72 -23.35 -2.43
CA ASN A 204 4.54 -23.75 -3.22
C ASN A 204 3.39 -24.29 -2.35
N ARG A 205 3.69 -24.95 -1.22
CA ARG A 205 2.68 -25.46 -0.28
C ARG A 205 2.03 -24.34 0.54
N ILE A 206 2.82 -23.37 1.00
CA ILE A 206 2.32 -22.27 1.85
C ILE A 206 1.72 -21.12 1.06
N LYS A 207 1.93 -21.06 -0.26
CA LYS A 207 1.42 -19.98 -1.13
C LYS A 207 -0.07 -19.63 -0.92
N PRO A 208 -1.02 -20.59 -0.81
CA PRO A 208 -2.42 -20.26 -0.53
C PRO A 208 -2.62 -19.63 0.85
N ILE A 209 -1.83 -20.04 1.84
CA ILE A 209 -1.86 -19.50 3.22
C ILE A 209 -1.44 -18.03 3.21
N ILE A 210 -0.41 -17.66 2.44
CA ILE A 210 0.00 -16.25 2.28
C ILE A 210 -1.17 -15.41 1.76
N THR A 211 -1.91 -15.90 0.75
CA THR A 211 -3.08 -15.19 0.23
C THR A 211 -4.21 -15.08 1.26
N ILE A 212 -4.43 -16.11 2.10
CA ILE A 212 -5.41 -16.08 3.20
C ILE A 212 -5.02 -15.02 4.23
N ILE A 213 -3.74 -14.94 4.61
CA ILE A 213 -3.23 -13.92 5.55
C ILE A 213 -3.49 -12.52 5.00
N GLN A 214 -3.21 -12.27 3.71
CA GLN A 214 -3.51 -10.99 3.06
C GLN A 214 -5.01 -10.66 3.08
N LEU A 215 -5.87 -11.64 2.77
CA LEU A 215 -7.31 -11.42 2.80
C LEU A 215 -7.83 -11.13 4.22
N ALA A 216 -7.32 -11.85 5.22
CA ALA A 216 -7.65 -11.61 6.63
C ALA A 216 -7.23 -10.20 7.05
N GLN A 217 -6.04 -9.76 6.66
CA GLN A 217 -5.56 -8.39 6.92
C GLN A 217 -6.46 -7.33 6.27
N LEU A 218 -6.90 -7.52 5.02
CA LEU A 218 -7.82 -6.58 4.38
C LEU A 218 -9.16 -6.48 5.12
N VAL A 219 -9.68 -7.61 5.62
CA VAL A 219 -10.91 -7.63 6.44
C VAL A 219 -10.68 -6.92 7.78
N THR A 220 -9.56 -7.18 8.46
CA THR A 220 -9.20 -6.46 9.70
C THR A 220 -9.07 -4.96 9.48
N MET A 221 -8.48 -4.53 8.36
CA MET A 221 -8.42 -3.11 7.99
C MET A 221 -9.80 -2.52 7.74
N LEU A 222 -10.71 -3.26 7.10
CA LEU A 222 -12.07 -2.80 6.87
C LEU A 222 -12.82 -2.58 8.19
N ILE A 223 -12.65 -3.48 9.17
CA ILE A 223 -13.20 -3.32 10.53
C ILE A 223 -12.61 -2.06 11.20
N HIS A 224 -11.31 -1.84 11.08
CA HIS A 224 -10.66 -0.65 11.65
C HIS A 224 -11.12 0.66 10.97
N VAL A 225 -11.30 0.65 9.65
CA VAL A 225 -11.86 1.78 8.90
C VAL A 225 -13.32 2.05 9.30
N TYR A 226 -14.12 1.01 9.54
CA TYR A 226 -15.47 1.17 10.06
C TYR A 226 -15.50 1.84 11.45
N ALA A 227 -14.54 1.50 12.33
CA ALA A 227 -14.39 2.17 13.62
C ALA A 227 -14.03 3.66 13.44
N ALA A 228 -13.15 3.99 12.49
CA ALA A 228 -12.80 5.36 12.15
C ALA A 228 -13.99 6.17 11.61
N LEU A 229 -14.92 5.53 10.92
CA LEU A 229 -16.12 6.16 10.36
C LEU A 229 -17.22 6.45 11.38
N GLN A 230 -17.14 5.91 12.60
CA GLN A 230 -18.16 6.15 13.64
C GLN A 230 -18.30 7.65 13.96
N PRO A 231 -19.52 8.17 14.21
CA PRO A 231 -19.73 9.61 14.47
C PRO A 231 -18.92 10.16 15.64
N SER A 232 -18.68 9.34 16.67
CA SER A 232 -17.89 9.69 17.85
C SER A 232 -16.39 9.78 17.60
N CYS A 233 -15.90 9.32 16.44
CA CYS A 233 -14.49 9.28 16.13
C CYS A 233 -14.02 10.55 15.40
N ALA A 234 -12.91 11.14 15.86
CA ALA A 234 -12.35 12.38 15.30
C ALA A 234 -11.58 12.20 13.97
N ALA A 235 -11.66 11.02 13.34
CA ALA A 235 -10.96 10.71 12.09
C ALA A 235 -11.57 11.45 10.88
N ASN A 236 -10.74 11.73 9.86
CA ASN A 236 -11.16 12.38 8.62
C ASN A 236 -12.09 11.47 7.80
N LYS A 237 -13.40 11.72 7.85
CA LYS A 237 -14.41 10.83 7.25
C LYS A 237 -14.22 10.65 5.75
N THR A 238 -13.86 11.70 5.03
CA THR A 238 -13.64 11.63 3.57
C THR A 238 -12.53 10.64 3.22
N ILE A 239 -11.39 10.71 3.91
CA ILE A 239 -10.26 9.80 3.70
C ILE A 239 -10.64 8.37 4.05
N TYR A 240 -11.30 8.15 5.19
CA TYR A 240 -11.72 6.80 5.60
C TYR A 240 -12.82 6.21 4.72
N THR A 241 -13.67 7.02 4.11
CA THR A 241 -14.63 6.57 3.09
C THR A 241 -13.89 6.09 1.83
N LEU A 242 -12.86 6.81 1.37
CA LEU A 242 -12.03 6.38 0.24
C LEU A 242 -11.28 5.07 0.56
N HIS A 243 -10.72 4.93 1.76
CA HIS A 243 -10.15 3.68 2.24
C HIS A 243 -11.16 2.53 2.23
N ALA A 244 -12.38 2.76 2.73
CA ALA A 244 -13.43 1.73 2.76
C ALA A 244 -13.77 1.23 1.35
N ILE A 245 -13.99 2.16 0.41
CA ILE A 245 -14.28 1.83 -0.99
C ILE A 245 -13.13 1.00 -1.59
N ASN A 246 -11.89 1.45 -1.42
CA ASN A 246 -10.74 0.73 -1.95
C ASN A 246 -10.55 -0.66 -1.32
N LEU A 247 -10.75 -0.80 -0.01
CA LEU A 247 -10.66 -2.09 0.68
C LEU A 247 -11.73 -3.06 0.18
N VAL A 248 -12.97 -2.62 -0.05
CA VAL A 248 -14.02 -3.46 -0.62
C VAL A 248 -13.64 -3.96 -2.02
N ILE A 249 -13.08 -3.08 -2.86
CA ILE A 249 -12.59 -3.45 -4.20
C ILE A 249 -11.44 -4.47 -4.09
N LEU A 250 -10.45 -4.22 -3.24
CA LEU A 250 -9.32 -5.12 -3.05
C LEU A 250 -9.73 -6.48 -2.49
N ILE A 251 -10.61 -6.52 -1.49
CA ILE A 251 -11.17 -7.76 -0.95
C ILE A 251 -11.86 -8.56 -2.07
N SER A 252 -12.65 -7.89 -2.91
CA SER A 252 -13.33 -8.53 -4.04
C SER A 252 -12.34 -9.11 -5.06
N LEU A 253 -11.31 -8.34 -5.43
CA LEU A 253 -10.29 -8.77 -6.38
C LEU A 253 -9.41 -9.91 -5.82
N PHE A 254 -8.99 -9.84 -4.56
CA PHE A 254 -8.22 -10.90 -3.90
C PHE A 254 -9.06 -12.18 -3.72
N THR A 255 -10.34 -12.04 -3.37
CA THR A 255 -11.26 -13.18 -3.26
C THR A 255 -11.44 -13.86 -4.61
N ASN A 256 -11.66 -13.08 -5.67
CA ASN A 256 -11.74 -13.61 -7.03
C ASN A 256 -10.43 -14.31 -7.44
N PHE A 257 -9.27 -13.71 -7.18
CA PHE A 257 -7.96 -14.33 -7.42
C PHE A 257 -7.82 -15.67 -6.68
N TYR A 258 -8.20 -15.73 -5.40
CA TYR A 258 -8.12 -16.93 -4.58
C TYR A 258 -9.02 -18.05 -5.14
N ILE A 259 -10.28 -17.73 -5.46
CA ILE A 259 -11.24 -18.68 -6.02
C ILE A 259 -10.73 -19.24 -7.36
N GLN A 260 -10.26 -18.39 -8.26
CA GLN A 260 -9.78 -18.83 -9.57
C GLN A 260 -8.49 -19.67 -9.47
N THR A 261 -7.53 -19.24 -8.64
CA THR A 261 -6.19 -19.84 -8.59
C THR A 261 -6.15 -21.13 -7.78
N TYR A 262 -6.89 -21.21 -6.67
CA TYR A 262 -6.78 -22.33 -5.73
C TYR A 262 -8.03 -23.21 -5.72
N VAL A 263 -9.23 -22.62 -5.64
CA VAL A 263 -10.46 -23.42 -5.51
C VAL A 263 -10.84 -24.07 -6.83
N ARG A 264 -11.01 -23.29 -7.90
CA ARG A 264 -11.41 -23.81 -9.22
C ARG A 264 -10.35 -24.73 -9.82
N LYS A 265 -9.06 -24.39 -9.65
CA LYS A 265 -7.95 -25.23 -10.12
C LYS A 265 -7.90 -26.58 -9.39
N ALA A 266 -8.07 -26.60 -8.07
CA ALA A 266 -8.13 -27.85 -7.31
C ALA A 266 -9.32 -28.72 -7.71
N ARG A 267 -10.50 -28.13 -7.97
CA ARG A 267 -11.67 -28.87 -8.46
C ARG A 267 -11.41 -29.54 -9.81
N LYS A 268 -10.79 -28.83 -10.76
CA LYS A 268 -10.44 -29.40 -12.08
C LYS A 268 -9.43 -30.55 -11.98
N LEU A 269 -8.50 -30.50 -11.03
CA LEU A 269 -7.53 -31.58 -10.80
C LEU A 269 -8.16 -32.82 -10.15
N LYS A 270 -9.24 -32.65 -9.38
CA LYS A 270 -10.00 -33.78 -8.81
C LYS A 270 -10.95 -34.45 -9.81
N GLN A 271 -11.25 -33.79 -10.93
CA GLN A 271 -12.14 -34.27 -11.99
C GLN A 271 -11.40 -34.94 -13.16
N LYS A 272 -10.06 -34.87 -13.17
CA LYS A 272 -9.19 -35.57 -14.12
C LYS A 272 -8.58 -36.77 -13.44
#